data_AF-A0A067GSG7-F1
#
_entry.id   AF-A0A067GSG7-F1
#
_cell.length_a   1.000
_cell.length_b   1.000
_cell.length_c   1.000
_cell.angle_alpha   90.00
_cell.angle_beta   90.00
_cell.angle_gamma   90.00
#
_symmetry.space_group_name_H-M   'P 1'
#
loop_
_entity.id
_entity.type
_entity.pdbx_description
1 polymer ?
#
loop_
_entity_poly.entity_id
_entity_poly.type
_entity_poly.pdbx_seq_one_letter_code
_entity_poly.pdbx_strand_id
1 'polypeptide(L)'
;MSFKSTGGEFASRNLIPRKWALFLCACSFCAGMSFTNRMWMMPESKGVARISKTEEIENPELKAVKHESNNNTEKLAMVEQAIQSQDKRLDGLKTKITAVRAERDSVSLSHPVKGTSNISGSMLKRKYFMVIGINTAFSSRKRRDSVRATWMPQGEKRKMLEEAKGIIIRFVIGHSATSGGILDKAIDAEEKMHGDFLRLEHIEGYLELSAKTKTYFATAVSMWDAEFYIKVDDDVHVNLGKETFYLVLHCIL
;
A
#
# COMPACT_ATOMS: atom_id res chain seq x y z
N MET A 1 -32.17 -10.43 -69.77
CA MET A 1 -31.62 -10.42 -68.40
C MET A 1 -30.63 -11.55 -68.26
N SER A 2 -29.61 -11.32 -67.43
CA SER A 2 -28.65 -12.27 -66.87
C SER A 2 -27.32 -12.46 -67.62
N PHE A 3 -26.37 -11.68 -67.12
CA PHE A 3 -24.92 -11.88 -67.09
C PHE A 3 -24.51 -13.24 -66.53
N LYS A 4 -23.40 -13.83 -67.01
CA LYS A 4 -22.13 -13.88 -66.25
C LYS A 4 -20.95 -14.38 -67.09
N SER A 5 -19.91 -13.56 -67.09
CA SER A 5 -18.54 -13.69 -67.61
C SER A 5 -17.70 -14.69 -66.79
N THR A 6 -16.72 -15.39 -67.38
CA THR A 6 -15.25 -15.09 -67.39
C THR A 6 -14.73 -14.69 -66.00
N GLY A 7 -13.70 -15.25 -65.37
CA GLY A 7 -12.51 -15.98 -65.80
C GLY A 7 -11.34 -15.46 -64.93
N GLY A 8 -10.30 -16.26 -64.71
CA GLY A 8 -8.93 -15.77 -64.40
C GLY A 8 -8.60 -15.43 -62.93
N GLU A 9 -7.62 -16.19 -62.40
CA GLU A 9 -6.48 -15.78 -61.55
C GLU A 9 -6.62 -14.68 -60.49
N PHE A 10 -6.22 -14.99 -59.25
CA PHE A 10 -5.04 -14.43 -58.55
C PHE A 10 -5.14 -14.76 -57.05
N ALA A 11 -4.20 -15.56 -56.55
CA ALA A 11 -3.81 -15.53 -55.14
C ALA A 11 -2.37 -16.02 -55.00
N SER A 12 -1.45 -15.10 -55.24
CA SER A 12 -0.02 -15.23 -54.93
C SER A 12 0.19 -15.65 -53.48
N ARG A 13 0.56 -16.92 -53.28
CA ARG A 13 1.02 -17.43 -51.98
C ARG A 13 2.44 -16.91 -51.75
N ASN A 14 2.57 -15.86 -50.93
CA ASN A 14 3.86 -15.34 -50.46
C ASN A 14 4.52 -16.36 -49.51
N LEU A 15 5.19 -17.36 -50.08
CA LEU A 15 6.09 -18.25 -49.35
C LEU A 15 7.43 -17.52 -49.19
N ILE A 16 7.60 -16.80 -48.09
CA ILE A 16 8.91 -16.24 -47.72
C ILE A 16 9.88 -17.43 -47.62
N PRO A 17 10.94 -17.49 -48.45
CA PRO A 17 11.85 -18.62 -48.42
C PRO A 17 12.48 -18.70 -47.03
N ARG A 18 12.63 -19.90 -46.46
CA ARG A 18 13.14 -20.12 -45.08
C ARG A 18 14.41 -19.33 -44.75
N LYS A 19 15.27 -19.08 -45.75
CA LYS A 19 16.48 -18.26 -45.64
C LYS A 19 16.18 -16.78 -45.30
N TRP A 20 15.12 -16.20 -45.87
CA TRP A 20 14.67 -14.85 -45.59
C TRP A 20 13.99 -14.74 -44.22
N ALA A 21 13.25 -15.77 -43.80
CA ALA A 21 12.68 -15.81 -42.45
C ALA A 21 13.77 -15.83 -41.37
N LEU A 22 14.84 -16.60 -41.57
CA LEU A 22 16.00 -16.61 -40.68
C LEU A 22 16.73 -15.26 -40.66
N PHE A 23 16.88 -14.62 -41.83
CA PHE A 23 17.48 -13.29 -41.93
C PHE A 23 16.65 -12.23 -41.19
N LEU A 24 15.33 -12.21 -41.40
CA LEU A 24 14.42 -11.30 -40.70
C LEU A 24 14.45 -11.52 -39.17
N CYS A 25 14.52 -12.78 -38.72
CA CYS A 25 14.64 -13.13 -37.32
C CYS A 25 15.95 -12.60 -36.71
N ALA A 26 17.09 -12.84 -37.38
CA ALA A 26 18.39 -12.35 -36.94
C ALA A 26 18.44 -10.81 -36.90
N CYS A 27 17.89 -10.12 -37.91
CA CYS A 27 17.81 -8.67 -37.93
C CYS A 27 16.95 -8.12 -36.78
N SER A 28 15.81 -8.75 -36.48
CA SER A 28 14.95 -8.33 -35.36
C SER A 28 15.64 -8.52 -33.99
N PHE A 29 16.40 -9.59 -33.84
CA PHE A 29 17.16 -9.88 -32.62
C PHE A 29 18.29 -8.86 -32.42
N CYS A 30 19.05 -8.53 -33.47
CA CYS A 30 20.10 -7.51 -33.42
C CYS A 30 19.54 -6.09 -33.16
N ALA A 31 18.40 -5.75 -33.75
CA ALA A 31 17.71 -4.49 -33.48
C ALA A 31 17.21 -4.42 -32.02
N GLY A 32 16.67 -5.52 -31.50
CA GLY A 32 16.25 -5.64 -30.10
C GLY A 32 17.42 -5.47 -29.11
N MET A 33 18.57 -6.09 -29.38
CA MET A 33 19.79 -5.93 -28.56
C MET A 33 20.34 -4.50 -28.57
N SER A 34 20.20 -3.79 -29.68
CA SER A 34 20.61 -2.38 -29.77
C SER A 34 19.68 -1.45 -28.96
N PHE A 35 18.40 -1.80 -28.85
CA PHE A 35 17.43 -1.07 -28.04
C PHE A 35 17.61 -1.32 -26.53
N THR A 36 17.89 -2.56 -26.13
CA THR A 36 18.16 -2.90 -24.72
C THR A 36 19.50 -2.36 -24.23
N ASN A 37 20.53 -2.33 -25.08
CA ASN A 37 21.82 -1.70 -24.71
C ASN A 37 21.73 -0.17 -24.59
N ARG A 38 20.77 0.48 -25.25
CA ARG A 38 20.60 1.95 -25.16
C ARG A 38 19.78 2.40 -23.95
N MET A 39 19.07 1.49 -23.27
CA MET A 39 18.34 1.77 -22.02
C MET A 39 19.16 1.51 -20.75
N TRP A 40 20.40 1.04 -20.84
CA TRP A 40 21.28 0.73 -19.69
C TRP A 40 22.57 1.57 -19.65
N MET A 41 22.54 2.80 -20.15
CA MET A 41 23.60 3.78 -19.85
C MET A 41 23.01 4.97 -19.10
N MET A 42 22.69 4.74 -17.82
CA MET A 42 22.65 5.82 -16.83
C MET A 42 24.09 6.30 -16.60
N PRO A 43 24.42 7.59 -16.78
CA PRO A 43 25.70 8.10 -16.35
C PRO A 43 25.67 8.24 -14.82
N GLU A 44 26.37 7.34 -14.13
CA GLU A 44 26.57 7.42 -12.69
C GLU A 44 27.78 8.30 -12.33
N SER A 45 27.55 9.15 -11.33
CA SER A 45 28.49 9.73 -10.36
C SER A 45 29.46 10.85 -10.76
N LYS A 46 29.30 11.98 -10.05
CA LYS A 46 30.40 12.60 -9.31
C LYS A 46 29.93 12.92 -7.88
N GLY A 47 30.37 12.11 -6.91
CA GLY A 47 30.59 12.60 -5.53
C GLY A 47 31.77 13.58 -5.54
N VAL A 48 32.14 14.31 -4.49
CA VAL A 48 32.19 14.02 -3.05
C VAL A 48 32.49 15.37 -2.37
N ALA A 49 31.91 15.66 -1.21
CA ALA A 49 32.60 16.36 -0.11
C ALA A 49 31.84 16.19 1.20
N ARG A 50 32.26 15.17 1.94
CA ARG A 50 32.01 14.90 3.36
C ARG A 50 32.79 15.91 4.19
N ILE A 51 32.16 16.64 5.11
CA ILE A 51 32.79 17.06 6.36
C ILE A 51 31.80 16.87 7.51
N SER A 52 32.19 15.97 8.38
CA SER A 52 31.71 15.67 9.73
C SER A 52 31.83 16.87 10.68
N LYS A 53 30.88 17.02 11.60
CA LYS A 53 31.18 17.25 13.02
C LYS A 53 29.97 16.96 13.91
N THR A 54 30.19 16.01 14.81
CA THR A 54 29.45 15.67 16.02
C THR A 54 29.89 16.63 17.12
N GLU A 55 28.95 17.26 17.83
CA GLU A 55 29.06 17.75 19.22
C GLU A 55 27.61 17.72 19.76
N GLU A 56 27.20 16.73 20.57
CA GLU A 56 27.42 16.61 22.01
C GLU A 56 27.32 17.97 22.73
N ILE A 57 26.18 18.23 23.36
CA ILE A 57 26.05 19.25 24.40
C ILE A 57 25.76 18.53 25.71
N GLU A 58 26.83 18.43 26.47
CA GLU A 58 26.95 18.03 27.86
C GLU A 58 26.33 19.09 28.79
N ASN A 59 25.84 18.63 29.94
CA ASN A 59 25.44 19.46 31.08
C ASN A 59 26.57 20.41 31.53
N PRO A 60 26.22 21.52 32.19
CA PRO A 60 26.98 21.94 33.35
C PRO A 60 26.12 22.15 34.59
N GLU A 61 26.69 21.69 35.70
CA GLU A 61 26.19 21.72 37.06
C GLU A 61 25.85 23.11 37.62
N LEU A 62 24.85 23.08 38.50
CA LEU A 62 24.83 23.62 39.87
C LEU A 62 25.70 24.87 40.15
N LYS A 63 25.05 26.03 40.22
CA LYS A 63 25.44 27.08 41.18
C LYS A 63 24.24 27.50 42.02
N ALA A 64 24.40 27.25 43.32
CA ALA A 64 23.52 27.71 44.37
C ALA A 64 23.43 29.24 44.38
N VAL A 65 22.20 29.77 44.33
CA VAL A 65 21.87 31.10 44.84
C VAL A 65 20.62 30.96 45.69
N LYS A 66 20.80 31.14 47.00
CA LYS A 66 19.72 31.42 47.95
C LYS A 66 19.05 32.74 47.53
N HIS A 67 17.72 32.76 47.40
CA HIS A 67 16.81 33.66 48.12
C HIS A 67 15.37 33.53 47.60
N GLU A 68 14.41 33.73 48.51
CA GLU A 68 12.99 34.07 48.27
C GLU A 68 11.97 32.94 48.05
N SER A 69 11.68 32.27 49.17
CA SER A 69 10.37 31.68 49.46
C SER A 69 9.31 32.77 49.49
N ASN A 70 8.34 32.74 48.56
CA ASN A 70 6.91 33.02 48.79
C ASN A 70 6.02 32.97 47.53
N ASN A 71 6.53 32.63 46.35
CA ASN A 71 5.75 32.70 45.09
C ASN A 71 5.41 31.31 44.48
N ASN A 72 5.84 30.22 45.14
CA ASN A 72 5.71 28.85 44.60
C ASN A 72 4.37 28.20 44.92
N THR A 73 3.72 28.60 46.03
CA THR A 73 2.47 27.99 46.49
C THR A 73 1.29 28.37 45.60
N GLU A 74 1.23 29.62 45.13
CA GLU A 74 0.18 30.07 44.19
C GLU A 74 0.31 29.41 42.82
N LYS A 75 1.54 29.24 42.31
CA LYS A 75 1.78 28.56 41.03
C LYS A 75 1.42 27.08 41.09
N LEU A 76 1.71 26.40 42.20
CA LEU A 76 1.29 25.02 42.42
C LEU A 76 -0.24 24.90 42.48
N ALA A 77 -0.92 25.82 43.17
CA ALA A 77 -2.38 25.86 43.21
C ALA A 77 -3.02 26.09 41.82
N MET A 78 -2.43 26.96 40.98
CA MET A 78 -2.89 27.17 39.60
C MET A 78 -2.73 25.93 38.72
N VAL A 79 -1.61 25.20 38.85
CA VAL A 79 -1.37 23.96 38.11
C VAL A 79 -2.32 22.87 38.56
N GLU A 80 -2.57 22.75 39.86
CA GLU A 80 -3.49 21.75 40.42
C GLU A 80 -4.95 22.03 40.01
N GLN A 81 -5.36 23.29 39.99
CA GLN A 81 -6.66 23.69 39.41
C GLN A 81 -6.75 23.38 37.91
N ALA A 82 -5.66 23.57 37.16
CA ALA A 82 -5.64 23.25 35.73
C ALA A 82 -5.78 21.74 35.49
N ILE A 83 -5.09 20.90 36.26
CA ILE A 83 -5.20 19.44 36.19
C ILE A 83 -6.62 19.00 36.54
N GLN A 84 -7.18 19.52 37.65
CA GLN A 84 -8.55 19.21 38.07
C GLN A 84 -9.58 19.61 37.00
N SER A 85 -9.34 20.72 36.29
CA SER A 85 -10.23 21.16 35.19
C SER A 85 -10.19 20.22 33.98
N GLN A 86 -9.05 19.60 33.70
CA GLN A 86 -8.89 18.63 32.62
C GLN A 86 -9.54 17.29 32.96
N ASP A 87 -9.38 16.81 34.20
CA ASP A 87 -10.02 15.57 34.64
C ASP A 87 -11.55 15.67 34.58
N LYS A 88 -12.11 16.82 34.98
CA LYS A 88 -13.56 17.10 34.84
C LYS A 88 -14.03 17.05 33.38
N ARG A 89 -13.18 17.47 32.43
CA ARG A 89 -13.49 17.38 30.99
C ARG A 89 -13.42 15.94 30.49
N LEU A 90 -12.45 15.15 30.96
CA LEU A 90 -12.33 13.73 30.63
C LEU A 90 -13.52 12.93 31.15
N ASP A 91 -13.95 13.18 32.38
CA ASP A 91 -15.13 12.53 32.96
C ASP A 91 -16.42 12.91 32.23
N GLY A 92 -16.56 14.18 31.84
CA GLY A 92 -17.67 14.64 31.01
C GLY A 92 -17.69 13.96 29.65
N LEU A 93 -16.53 13.80 29.01
CA LEU A 93 -16.43 13.10 27.72
C LEU A 93 -16.69 11.60 27.85
N LYS A 94 -16.17 10.96 28.91
CA LYS A 94 -16.41 9.55 29.23
C LYS A 94 -17.89 9.27 29.47
N THR A 95 -18.58 10.15 30.19
CA THR A 95 -20.03 10.05 30.44
C THR A 95 -20.82 10.18 29.15
N LYS A 96 -20.45 11.12 28.27
CA LYS A 96 -21.06 11.24 26.93
C LYS A 96 -20.84 9.99 26.08
N ILE A 97 -19.64 9.40 26.10
CA ILE A 97 -19.36 8.16 25.37
C ILE A 97 -20.20 7.00 25.93
N THR A 98 -20.34 6.89 27.25
CA THR A 98 -21.16 5.85 27.89
C THR A 98 -22.65 6.06 27.59
N ALA A 99 -23.15 7.30 27.61
CA ALA A 99 -24.53 7.62 27.24
C ALA A 99 -24.83 7.29 25.77
N VAL A 100 -23.95 7.69 24.84
CA VAL A 100 -24.07 7.34 23.41
C VAL A 100 -24.02 5.82 23.19
N ARG A 101 -23.21 5.09 23.97
CA ARG A 101 -23.19 3.61 23.94
C ARG A 101 -24.47 3.01 24.50
N ALA A 102 -24.99 3.53 25.61
CA ALA A 102 -26.24 3.04 26.20
C ALA A 102 -27.47 3.33 25.31
N GLU A 103 -27.51 4.48 24.62
CA GLU A 103 -28.50 4.76 23.58
C GLU A 103 -28.37 3.78 22.40
N ARG A 104 -27.15 3.43 21.99
CA ARG A 104 -26.90 2.43 20.94
C ARG A 104 -27.34 1.02 21.37
N ASP A 105 -27.12 0.65 22.63
CA ASP A 105 -27.42 -0.68 23.17
C ASP A 105 -28.92 -0.85 23.51
N SER A 106 -29.62 0.21 23.91
CA SER A 106 -31.07 0.17 24.21
C SER A 106 -31.97 0.04 22.97
N VAL A 107 -31.46 0.37 21.77
CA VAL A 107 -32.12 0.04 20.49
C VAL A 107 -31.99 -1.46 20.15
N SER A 108 -31.09 -2.20 20.80
CA SER A 108 -30.80 -3.62 20.50
C SER A 108 -31.54 -4.65 21.38
N LEU A 109 -32.48 -4.22 22.23
CA LEU A 109 -33.21 -5.11 23.15
C LEU A 109 -34.72 -5.08 22.91
N SER A 110 -35.17 -5.72 21.83
CA SER A 110 -36.54 -6.24 21.72
C SER A 110 -36.57 -7.57 20.93
N HIS A 111 -36.19 -8.64 21.65
CA HIS A 111 -36.77 -10.00 21.63
C HIS A 111 -36.72 -10.93 20.39
N PRO A 112 -36.77 -12.28 20.60
CA PRO A 112 -35.78 -13.18 20.02
C PRO A 112 -36.34 -14.44 19.28
N VAL A 113 -35.40 -15.21 18.70
CA VAL A 113 -35.42 -16.67 18.43
C VAL A 113 -35.90 -17.20 17.05
N LYS A 114 -34.93 -17.86 16.39
CA LYS A 114 -34.96 -18.99 15.43
C LYS A 114 -35.29 -18.76 13.95
N GLY A 115 -34.25 -18.95 13.13
CA GLY A 115 -34.33 -19.64 11.84
C GLY A 115 -33.91 -18.83 10.61
N THR A 116 -32.76 -19.20 10.03
CA THR A 116 -32.34 -18.99 8.62
C THR A 116 -32.25 -17.57 8.03
N SER A 117 -31.16 -17.38 7.27
CA SER A 117 -30.92 -16.39 6.21
C SER A 117 -30.72 -14.91 6.58
N ASN A 118 -29.54 -14.40 6.17
CA ASN A 118 -29.21 -13.06 5.69
C ASN A 118 -30.05 -11.88 6.19
N ILE A 119 -29.38 -10.93 6.87
CA ILE A 119 -29.46 -9.45 6.75
C ILE A 119 -28.60 -8.89 7.90
N SER A 120 -27.30 -8.64 7.67
CA SER A 120 -26.78 -7.29 7.44
C SER A 120 -27.15 -6.27 8.53
N GLY A 121 -26.43 -6.31 9.65
CA GLY A 121 -26.09 -5.10 10.38
C GLY A 121 -25.02 -4.34 9.61
N SER A 122 -25.35 -3.82 8.43
CA SER A 122 -24.49 -2.97 7.64
C SER A 122 -24.30 -1.66 8.41
N MET A 123 -23.29 -1.60 9.29
CA MET A 123 -22.36 -0.48 9.17
C MET A 123 -21.95 -0.51 7.70
N LEU A 124 -22.51 0.38 6.87
CA LEU A 124 -22.22 0.43 5.44
C LEU A 124 -20.71 0.39 5.32
N LYS A 125 -20.16 -0.76 4.87
CA LYS A 125 -18.73 -0.87 4.60
C LYS A 125 -18.45 0.27 3.66
N ARG A 126 -17.50 1.14 4.02
CA ARG A 126 -17.11 2.24 3.17
C ARG A 126 -16.80 1.67 1.80
N LYS A 127 -17.49 2.16 0.77
CA LYS A 127 -17.20 1.78 -0.61
C LYS A 127 -15.93 2.50 -1.06
N TYR A 128 -14.95 1.73 -1.48
CA TYR A 128 -13.69 2.21 -2.03
C TYR A 128 -13.78 2.24 -3.56
N PHE A 129 -12.98 3.10 -4.17
CA PHE A 129 -12.86 3.12 -5.62
C PHE A 129 -12.02 1.93 -6.09
N MET A 130 -10.86 1.70 -5.47
CA MET A 130 -10.03 0.54 -5.80
C MET A 130 -9.12 0.11 -4.65
N VAL A 131 -8.73 -1.16 -4.70
CA VAL A 131 -7.70 -1.76 -3.85
C VAL A 131 -6.54 -2.22 -4.74
N ILE A 132 -5.35 -1.73 -4.46
CA ILE A 132 -4.10 -2.07 -5.15
C ILE A 132 -3.23 -2.90 -4.20
N GLY A 133 -3.00 -4.16 -4.56
CA GLY A 133 -2.09 -5.06 -3.89
C GLY A 133 -0.77 -5.15 -4.65
N ILE A 134 0.31 -4.70 -4.01
CA ILE A 134 1.66 -4.77 -4.57
C ILE A 134 2.31 -6.07 -4.09
N ASN A 135 2.38 -7.08 -4.95
CA ASN A 135 3.04 -8.35 -4.65
C ASN A 135 4.54 -8.12 -4.43
N THR A 136 5.02 -8.51 -3.25
CA THR A 136 6.43 -8.38 -2.84
C THR A 136 6.89 -9.64 -2.10
N ALA A 137 8.19 -9.92 -2.08
CA ALA A 137 8.77 -10.99 -1.26
C ALA A 137 9.59 -10.46 -0.08
N PHE A 138 10.00 -11.35 0.84
CA PHE A 138 10.90 -11.00 1.95
C PHE A 138 12.21 -10.35 1.48
N SER A 139 12.78 -10.82 0.37
CA SER A 139 14.03 -10.32 -0.21
C SER A 139 13.89 -8.96 -0.91
N SER A 140 12.67 -8.52 -1.24
CA SER A 140 12.40 -7.31 -2.02
C SER A 140 12.40 -6.00 -1.21
N ARG A 141 13.10 -5.94 -0.07
CA ARG A 141 13.10 -4.73 0.79
C ARG A 141 13.44 -3.45 0.02
N LYS A 142 14.51 -3.50 -0.79
CA LYS A 142 14.95 -2.35 -1.60
C LYS A 142 13.89 -1.90 -2.61
N ARG A 143 13.14 -2.83 -3.20
CA ARG A 143 12.07 -2.50 -4.15
C ARG A 143 10.91 -1.80 -3.45
N ARG A 144 10.49 -2.31 -2.28
CA ARG A 144 9.46 -1.65 -1.46
C ARG A 144 9.85 -0.23 -1.08
N ASP A 145 11.09 -0.03 -0.66
CA ASP A 145 11.61 1.30 -0.31
C ASP A 145 11.63 2.22 -1.55
N SER A 146 11.99 1.70 -2.72
CA SER A 146 11.90 2.44 -3.99
C SER A 146 10.46 2.81 -4.37
N VAL A 147 9.50 1.90 -4.20
CA VAL A 147 8.08 2.16 -4.47
C VAL A 147 7.55 3.25 -3.55
N ARG A 148 7.87 3.19 -2.26
CA ARG A 148 7.54 4.23 -1.26
C ARG A 148 8.17 5.59 -1.58
N ALA A 149 9.41 5.58 -2.07
CA ALA A 149 10.12 6.81 -2.41
C ALA A 149 9.63 7.47 -3.72
N THR A 150 8.89 6.74 -4.55
CA THR A 150 8.51 7.20 -5.90
C THR A 150 7.03 7.49 -6.02
N TRP A 151 6.19 6.45 -6.05
CA TRP A 151 4.77 6.61 -6.44
C TRP A 151 3.78 6.24 -5.34
N MET A 152 4.17 5.44 -4.35
CA MET A 152 3.29 5.06 -3.25
C MET A 152 3.35 6.11 -2.13
N PRO A 153 2.25 6.83 -1.84
CA PRO A 153 2.24 7.80 -0.75
C PRO A 153 2.44 7.10 0.60
N GLN A 154 3.13 7.78 1.52
CA GLN A 154 3.42 7.28 2.87
C GLN A 154 2.69 8.10 3.94
N GLY A 155 2.52 7.49 5.12
CA GLY A 155 1.99 8.16 6.31
C GLY A 155 0.64 8.84 6.07
N GLU A 156 0.54 10.12 6.42
CA GLU A 156 -0.69 10.91 6.27
C GLU A 156 -1.15 11.03 4.83
N LYS A 157 -0.22 11.17 3.86
CA LYS A 157 -0.58 11.27 2.44
C LYS A 157 -1.29 9.99 1.95
N ARG A 158 -0.91 8.83 2.49
CA ARG A 158 -1.57 7.55 2.20
C ARG A 158 -2.99 7.53 2.79
N LYS A 159 -3.14 7.94 4.04
CA LYS A 159 -4.45 8.03 4.69
C LYS A 159 -5.39 9.00 3.96
N MET A 160 -4.88 10.16 3.56
CA MET A 160 -5.63 11.12 2.74
C MET A 160 -6.04 10.53 1.39
N LEU A 161 -5.20 9.69 0.77
CA LEU A 161 -5.57 9.01 -0.48
C LEU A 161 -6.72 8.01 -0.26
N GLU A 162 -6.66 7.25 0.82
CA GLU A 162 -7.71 6.31 1.23
C GLU A 162 -9.02 7.04 1.58
N GLU A 163 -8.92 8.21 2.23
CA GLU A 163 -10.07 8.97 2.69
C GLU A 163 -10.68 9.90 1.64
N ALA A 164 -9.87 10.51 0.77
CA ALA A 164 -10.36 11.46 -0.23
C ALA A 164 -10.73 10.76 -1.54
N LYS A 165 -9.91 9.80 -1.99
CA LYS A 165 -10.11 9.11 -3.28
C LYS A 165 -10.66 7.69 -3.13
N GLY A 166 -10.67 7.14 -1.92
CA GLY A 166 -11.10 5.75 -1.73
C GLY A 166 -10.14 4.75 -2.38
N ILE A 167 -8.84 5.06 -2.47
CA ILE A 167 -7.83 4.19 -3.07
C ILE A 167 -6.98 3.59 -1.95
N ILE A 168 -7.01 2.26 -1.82
CA ILE A 168 -6.19 1.53 -0.86
C ILE A 168 -4.97 0.96 -1.58
N ILE A 169 -3.79 1.15 -1.01
CA ILE A 169 -2.53 0.60 -1.55
C ILE A 169 -1.81 -0.12 -0.44
N ARG A 170 -1.55 -1.42 -0.61
CA ARG A 170 -0.84 -2.25 0.38
C ARG A 170 0.18 -3.16 -0.27
N PHE A 171 1.30 -3.39 0.41
CA PHE A 171 2.26 -4.42 0.05
C PHE A 171 1.72 -5.79 0.48
N VAL A 172 1.56 -6.70 -0.47
CA VAL A 172 1.01 -8.03 -0.23
C VAL A 172 2.16 -8.99 0.07
N ILE A 173 2.14 -9.53 1.28
CA ILE A 173 3.18 -10.45 1.77
C ILE A 173 2.55 -11.54 2.64
N GLY A 174 2.99 -12.77 2.46
CA GLY A 174 2.64 -13.89 3.32
C GLY A 174 3.56 -14.01 4.54
N HIS A 175 3.61 -15.22 5.06
CA HIS A 175 4.44 -15.64 6.18
C HIS A 175 5.64 -16.45 5.69
N SER A 176 6.73 -16.43 6.45
CA SER A 176 7.84 -17.33 6.15
C SER A 176 7.47 -18.77 6.51
N ALA A 177 8.15 -19.76 5.92
CA ALA A 177 7.93 -21.17 6.23
C ALA A 177 8.16 -21.49 7.72
N THR A 178 8.97 -20.68 8.41
CA THR A 178 9.19 -20.78 9.85
C THR A 178 8.51 -19.60 10.52
N SER A 179 7.29 -19.81 11.01
CA SER A 179 6.53 -18.78 11.72
C SER A 179 7.36 -18.14 12.85
N GLY A 180 7.45 -16.81 12.85
CA GLY A 180 8.22 -16.05 13.85
C GLY A 180 9.75 -16.08 13.62
N GLY A 181 10.19 -16.53 12.45
CA GLY A 181 11.59 -16.50 12.03
C GLY A 181 12.14 -15.08 11.85
N ILE A 182 13.44 -14.99 11.51
CA ILE A 182 14.14 -13.72 11.30
C ILE A 182 13.46 -12.87 10.20
N LEU A 183 12.99 -13.54 9.13
CA LEU A 183 12.32 -12.88 8.02
C LEU A 183 10.98 -12.26 8.44
N ASP A 184 10.16 -12.96 9.21
CA ASP A 184 8.89 -12.42 9.71
C ASP A 184 9.11 -11.25 10.66
N LYS A 185 10.08 -11.35 11.57
CA LYS A 185 10.47 -10.26 12.48
C LYS A 185 10.94 -9.01 11.74
N ALA A 186 11.68 -9.18 10.64
CA ALA A 186 12.13 -8.06 9.82
C ALA A 186 10.94 -7.34 9.17
N ILE A 187 9.92 -8.08 8.73
CA ILE A 187 8.70 -7.48 8.19
C ILE A 187 7.84 -6.86 9.31
N ASP A 188 7.77 -7.45 10.50
CA ASP A 188 7.05 -6.86 11.63
C ASP A 188 7.66 -5.51 12.05
N ALA A 189 8.99 -5.41 12.04
CA ALA A 189 9.69 -4.16 12.27
C ALA A 189 9.36 -3.11 11.19
N GLU A 190 9.26 -3.53 9.93
CA GLU A 190 8.89 -2.64 8.81
C GLU A 190 7.43 -2.20 8.89
N GLU A 191 6.51 -3.11 9.22
CA GLU A 191 5.09 -2.83 9.41
C GLU A 191 4.87 -1.85 10.55
N LYS A 192 5.62 -1.99 11.65
CA LYS A 192 5.58 -1.02 12.76
C LYS A 192 6.00 0.39 12.33
N MET A 193 6.88 0.51 11.34
CA MET A 193 7.37 1.80 10.85
C MET A 193 6.44 2.44 9.81
N HIS A 194 5.87 1.64 8.90
CA HIS A 194 5.14 2.16 7.74
C HIS A 194 3.64 1.83 7.72
N GLY A 195 3.22 0.71 8.33
CA GLY A 195 1.83 0.27 8.37
C GLY A 195 1.20 0.05 7.01
N ASP A 196 1.97 -0.35 5.99
CA ASP A 196 1.51 -0.54 4.60
C ASP A 196 1.36 -1.99 4.16
N PHE A 197 1.59 -2.98 5.02
CA PHE A 197 1.45 -4.37 4.62
C PHE A 197 0.01 -4.87 4.70
N LEU A 198 -0.29 -5.78 3.78
CA LEU A 198 -1.38 -6.74 3.89
C LEU A 198 -0.74 -8.12 4.11
N ARG A 199 -0.78 -8.59 5.36
CA ARG A 199 -0.34 -9.92 5.74
C ARG A 199 -1.39 -10.94 5.30
N LEU A 200 -0.99 -11.87 4.45
CA LEU A 200 -1.85 -12.97 4.00
C LEU A 200 -1.59 -14.24 4.80
N GLU A 201 -2.64 -15.01 5.04
CA GLU A 201 -2.54 -16.40 5.50
C GLU A 201 -2.06 -17.30 4.36
N HIS A 202 -0.79 -17.11 3.98
CA HIS A 202 -0.13 -17.79 2.88
C HIS A 202 1.35 -17.97 3.24
N ILE A 203 1.90 -19.17 3.04
CA ILE A 203 3.33 -19.41 3.24
C ILE A 203 4.05 -18.98 1.96
N GLU A 204 4.97 -18.02 2.07
CA GLU A 204 5.80 -17.60 0.94
C GLU A 204 6.74 -18.75 0.54
N GLY A 205 6.38 -19.43 -0.54
CA GLY A 205 7.19 -20.47 -1.18
C GLY A 205 7.76 -20.01 -2.53
N TYR A 206 8.83 -20.69 -2.98
CA TYR A 206 9.54 -20.37 -4.22
C TYR A 206 8.63 -20.43 -5.48
N LEU A 207 7.56 -21.21 -5.48
CA LEU A 207 6.68 -21.44 -6.65
C LEU A 207 5.20 -21.13 -6.40
N GLU A 208 4.86 -20.37 -5.35
CA GLU A 208 3.46 -20.19 -4.95
C GLU A 208 2.82 -18.86 -5.39
N LEU A 209 3.35 -18.23 -6.45
CA LEU A 209 2.87 -16.91 -6.93
C LEU A 209 1.38 -16.91 -7.30
N SER A 210 0.88 -17.99 -7.90
CA SER A 210 -0.54 -18.14 -8.24
C SER A 210 -1.41 -18.31 -6.99
N ALA A 211 -0.92 -19.06 -5.99
CA ALA A 211 -1.63 -19.24 -4.73
C ALA A 211 -1.71 -17.92 -3.95
N LYS A 212 -0.59 -17.18 -3.89
CA LYS A 212 -0.55 -15.84 -3.29
C LYS A 212 -1.55 -14.89 -3.95
N THR A 213 -1.61 -14.89 -5.28
CA THR A 213 -2.54 -14.03 -6.03
C THR A 213 -3.99 -14.39 -5.72
N LYS A 214 -4.33 -15.68 -5.66
CA LYS A 214 -5.66 -16.15 -5.26
C LYS A 214 -6.01 -15.72 -3.84
N THR A 215 -5.10 -15.94 -2.88
CA THR A 215 -5.31 -15.56 -1.48
C THR A 215 -5.47 -14.05 -1.34
N TYR A 216 -4.66 -13.26 -2.06
CA TYR A 216 -4.77 -11.81 -2.10
C TYR A 216 -6.19 -11.35 -2.47
N PHE A 217 -6.71 -11.79 -3.62
CA PHE A 217 -8.04 -11.37 -4.06
C PHE A 217 -9.15 -11.83 -3.11
N ALA A 218 -9.07 -13.06 -2.59
CA ALA A 218 -10.02 -13.56 -1.60
C ALA A 218 -10.04 -12.70 -0.32
N THR A 219 -8.86 -12.36 0.20
CA THR A 219 -8.71 -11.51 1.37
C THR A 219 -9.19 -10.08 1.06
N ALA A 220 -8.79 -9.50 -0.07
CA ALA A 220 -9.11 -8.12 -0.42
C ALA A 220 -10.63 -7.90 -0.56
N VAL A 221 -11.34 -8.80 -1.23
CA VAL A 221 -12.81 -8.74 -1.41
C VAL A 221 -13.55 -8.92 -0.07
N SER A 222 -13.00 -9.71 0.86
CA SER A 222 -13.61 -9.86 2.19
C SER A 222 -13.41 -8.63 3.08
N MET A 223 -12.22 -8.00 3.01
CA MET A 223 -11.83 -6.86 3.84
C MET A 223 -12.45 -5.55 3.38
N TRP A 224 -12.41 -5.27 2.07
CA TRP A 224 -12.83 -4.01 1.48
C TRP A 224 -13.91 -4.23 0.44
N ASP A 225 -14.91 -3.36 0.42
CA ASP A 225 -15.89 -3.26 -0.66
C ASP A 225 -15.41 -2.21 -1.67
N ALA A 226 -14.92 -2.64 -2.83
CA ALA A 226 -14.33 -1.75 -3.85
C ALA A 226 -14.83 -2.07 -5.26
N GLU A 227 -14.79 -1.08 -6.14
CA GLU A 227 -15.16 -1.27 -7.56
C GLU A 227 -14.10 -2.06 -8.33
N PHE A 228 -12.82 -1.81 -8.03
CA PHE A 228 -11.70 -2.49 -8.69
C PHE A 228 -10.72 -3.10 -7.68
N TYR A 229 -10.25 -4.31 -7.97
CA TYR A 229 -9.15 -4.96 -7.25
C TYR A 229 -8.02 -5.21 -8.24
N ILE A 230 -6.82 -4.74 -7.90
CA ILE A 230 -5.68 -4.69 -8.82
C ILE A 230 -4.49 -5.34 -8.15
N LYS A 231 -3.83 -6.24 -8.87
CA LYS A 231 -2.53 -6.80 -8.50
C LYS A 231 -1.43 -6.10 -9.30
N VAL A 232 -0.38 -5.67 -8.63
CA VAL A 232 0.81 -5.02 -9.22
C VAL A 232 2.06 -5.71 -8.68
N ASP A 233 3.14 -5.78 -9.44
CA ASP A 233 4.43 -6.28 -8.97
C ASP A 233 5.32 -5.15 -8.41
N ASP A 234 6.23 -5.49 -7.51
CA ASP A 234 7.07 -4.52 -6.78
C ASP A 234 8.16 -3.83 -7.64
N ASP A 235 8.32 -4.24 -8.90
CA ASP A 235 9.20 -3.64 -9.90
C ASP A 235 8.45 -2.77 -10.93
N VAL A 236 7.15 -2.53 -10.73
CA VAL A 236 6.32 -1.68 -11.57
C VAL A 236 6.14 -0.29 -10.96
N HIS A 237 6.09 0.72 -11.83
CA HIS A 237 5.75 2.10 -11.46
C HIS A 237 4.32 2.43 -11.91
N VAL A 238 3.50 2.93 -10.97
CA VAL A 238 2.09 3.25 -11.24
C VAL A 238 1.84 4.75 -11.07
N ASN A 239 1.17 5.36 -12.04
CA ASN A 239 0.81 6.77 -11.96
C ASN A 239 -0.60 6.94 -11.34
N LEU A 240 -0.67 7.34 -10.07
CA LEU A 240 -1.91 7.60 -9.34
C LEU A 240 -2.55 8.97 -9.65
N GLY A 241 -1.87 9.80 -10.45
CA GLY A 241 -2.20 11.21 -10.64
C GLY A 241 -3.09 11.52 -11.84
N LYS A 242 -3.27 10.59 -12.79
CA LYS A 242 -4.09 10.83 -13.97
C LYS A 242 -5.39 10.03 -13.89
N GLU A 243 -6.47 10.61 -14.40
CA GLU A 243 -7.78 9.97 -14.66
C GLU A 243 -7.68 8.73 -15.61
N THR A 244 -6.47 8.40 -16.08
CA THR A 244 -6.14 7.28 -16.98
C THR A 244 -5.96 5.93 -16.29
N PHE A 245 -6.25 5.79 -14.99
CA PHE A 245 -6.18 4.48 -14.32
C PHE A 245 -7.06 3.43 -15.03
N TYR A 246 -8.17 3.87 -15.62
CA TYR A 246 -9.06 3.05 -16.46
C TYR A 246 -8.35 2.41 -17.68
N LEU A 247 -7.35 3.08 -18.27
CA LEU A 247 -6.71 2.61 -19.50
C LEU A 247 -5.65 1.52 -19.25
N VAL A 248 -4.97 1.58 -18.10
CA VAL A 248 -3.94 0.57 -17.74
C VAL A 248 -4.60 -0.76 -17.35
N LEU A 249 -5.78 -0.72 -16.73
CA LEU A 249 -6.53 -1.92 -16.34
C LEU A 249 -6.96 -2.76 -17.57
N HIS A 250 -7.28 -2.09 -18.67
CA HIS A 250 -7.74 -2.74 -19.90
C HIS A 250 -6.63 -3.48 -20.68
N CYS A 251 -5.36 -3.34 -20.27
CA CYS A 251 -4.23 -4.03 -20.88
C CYS A 251 -3.69 -5.22 -20.05
N ILE A 252 -4.23 -5.50 -18.86
CA ILE A 252 -3.68 -6.52 -17.94
C ILE A 252 -4.69 -7.68 -17.65
N LEU A 253 -5.92 -7.60 -18.16
CA LEU A 253 -6.82 -8.77 -18.25
C LEU A 253 -6.53 -9.57 -19.52
#